data_AF-A0A429ERC7-F1
#
_entry.id   AF-A0A429ERC7-F1
#
_cell.length_a   1.000
_cell.length_b   1.000
_cell.length_c   1.000
_cell.angle_alpha   90.00
_cell.angle_beta   90.00
_cell.angle_gamma   90.00
#
_symmetry.space_group_name_H-M   'P 1'
#
loop_
_entity.id
_entity.type
_entity.pdbx_description
1 polymer ?
#
loop_
_entity_poly.entity_id
_entity_poly.type
_entity_poly.pdbx_seq_one_letter_code
_entity_poly.pdbx_strand_id
1 'polypeptide(L)'
;VPLPEAGKPVEVGTADGSRYRIAAVTAGVSDGAMPSAQSAAPSGTSYPYIEYLLTNPKDEQVLLDFPGDVFVKADLVADDARGRCMPQAGVPEDMCTPPTKSRVVKTLAGGEPIAGDGGDKWMPPGSSYLVRATVTVPVDRRIDGTDLGLFIWRQLYVNDQLAKPAPFPS
;
A
#
# COMPACT_ATOMS: atom_id res chain seq x y z
N VAL A 1 -7.27 6.37 -20.12
CA VAL A 1 -8.12 5.46 -19.32
C VAL A 1 -8.69 6.30 -18.19
N PRO A 2 -10.00 6.25 -17.88
CA PRO A 2 -10.54 6.96 -16.72
C PRO A 2 -9.89 6.44 -15.43
N LEU A 3 -9.60 7.34 -14.48
CA LEU A 3 -9.12 6.93 -13.16
C LEU A 3 -10.25 6.20 -12.41
N PRO A 4 -9.94 5.14 -11.64
CA PRO A 4 -10.92 4.50 -10.79
C PRO A 4 -11.40 5.48 -9.71
N GLU A 5 -12.58 5.20 -9.18
CA GLU A 5 -13.04 5.86 -7.97
C GLU A 5 -12.05 5.59 -6.82
N ALA A 6 -11.69 6.65 -6.11
CA ALA A 6 -10.70 6.60 -5.04
C ALA A 6 -11.10 7.59 -3.95
N GLY A 7 -10.64 7.33 -2.73
CA GLY A 7 -10.86 8.23 -1.60
C GLY A 7 -10.07 9.53 -1.72
N LYS A 8 -10.19 10.36 -0.68
CA LYS A 8 -9.53 11.67 -0.65
C LYS A 8 -8.00 11.51 -0.79
N PRO A 9 -7.36 12.16 -1.77
CA PRO A 9 -5.92 12.03 -1.95
C PRO A 9 -5.12 12.63 -0.79
N VAL A 10 -4.04 11.95 -0.45
CA VAL A 10 -3.03 12.38 0.53
C VAL A 10 -1.74 12.68 -0.21
N GLU A 11 -1.18 13.87 0.02
CA GLU A 11 0.13 14.22 -0.51
C GLU A 11 1.22 14.00 0.54
N VAL A 12 2.29 13.33 0.11
CA VAL A 12 3.47 13.06 0.93
C VAL A 12 4.72 13.40 0.14
N GLY A 13 5.81 13.70 0.83
CA GLY A 13 7.08 14.00 0.20
C GLY A 13 8.24 13.54 1.05
N THR A 14 9.37 13.35 0.39
CA THR A 14 10.63 12.92 0.98
C THR A 14 11.55 14.10 1.24
N ALA A 15 12.53 13.91 2.11
CA ALA A 15 13.53 14.94 2.41
C ALA A 15 14.35 15.36 1.17
N ASP A 16 14.51 14.46 0.19
CA ASP A 16 15.20 14.73 -1.07
C ASP A 16 14.35 15.48 -2.11
N GLY A 17 13.08 15.79 -1.80
CA GLY A 17 12.21 16.61 -2.65
C GLY A 17 11.24 15.84 -3.54
N SER A 18 11.28 14.50 -3.54
CA SER A 18 10.26 13.68 -4.21
C SER A 18 8.88 13.93 -3.59
N ARG A 19 7.83 13.90 -4.41
CA ARG A 19 6.44 14.05 -3.95
C ARG A 19 5.55 13.00 -4.58
N TYR A 20 4.58 12.54 -3.81
CA TYR A 20 3.63 11.52 -4.20
C TYR A 20 2.23 11.95 -3.78
N ARG A 21 1.24 11.62 -4.60
CA ARG A 21 -0.17 11.69 -4.23
C ARG A 21 -0.74 10.28 -4.20
N ILE A 22 -1.36 9.92 -3.07
CA ILE A 22 -1.85 8.59 -2.76
C ILE A 22 -3.35 8.64 -2.50
N ALA A 23 -4.12 7.73 -3.08
CA ALA A 23 -5.55 7.61 -2.79
C ALA A 23 -5.97 6.14 -2.79
N ALA A 24 -6.57 5.66 -1.70
CA ALA A 24 -7.05 4.28 -1.64
C ALA A 24 -8.22 4.08 -2.60
N VAL A 25 -8.26 2.93 -3.27
CA VAL A 25 -9.27 2.56 -4.26
C VAL A 25 -10.18 1.49 -3.68
N THR A 26 -9.60 0.33 -3.34
CA THR A 26 -10.37 -0.81 -2.85
C THR A 26 -9.51 -1.71 -1.98
N ALA A 27 -10.15 -2.58 -1.21
CA ALA A 27 -9.51 -3.63 -0.45
C ALA A 27 -10.11 -4.98 -0.84
N GLY A 28 -9.35 -6.05 -0.64
CA GLY A 28 -9.86 -7.39 -0.87
C GLY A 28 -8.91 -8.45 -0.32
N VAL A 29 -9.28 -9.70 -0.56
CA VAL A 29 -8.48 -10.87 -0.19
C VAL A 29 -8.01 -11.60 -1.43
N SER A 30 -6.76 -12.06 -1.42
CA SER A 30 -6.25 -13.00 -2.41
C SER A 30 -6.50 -14.42 -1.90
N ASP A 31 -7.40 -15.16 -2.57
CA ASP A 31 -7.66 -16.59 -2.30
C ASP A 31 -6.50 -17.51 -2.76
N GLY A 32 -5.42 -16.96 -3.35
CA GLY A 32 -4.33 -17.72 -3.96
C GLY A 32 -2.95 -17.11 -3.74
N ALA A 33 -1.94 -17.89 -4.15
CA ALA A 33 -0.50 -17.62 -4.05
C ALA A 33 -0.15 -16.15 -4.32
N MET A 34 0.45 -15.49 -3.33
CA MET A 34 1.22 -14.28 -3.60
C MET A 34 2.27 -14.58 -4.68
N PRO A 35 2.59 -13.68 -5.61
CA PRO A 35 3.59 -13.96 -6.66
C PRO A 35 4.96 -14.42 -6.12
N SER A 36 5.25 -14.17 -4.84
CA SER A 36 6.44 -14.67 -4.12
C SER A 36 6.17 -15.82 -3.13
N ALA A 37 4.92 -16.18 -2.84
CA ALA A 37 4.59 -17.35 -2.04
C ALA A 37 4.03 -18.42 -2.97
N GLN A 38 4.83 -19.45 -3.25
CA GLN A 38 4.43 -20.59 -4.10
C GLN A 38 3.32 -21.47 -3.48
N SER A 39 2.66 -20.99 -2.41
CA SER A 39 1.73 -21.74 -1.58
C SER A 39 0.42 -20.96 -1.45
N ALA A 40 -0.70 -21.65 -1.57
CA ALA A 40 -2.01 -21.11 -1.18
C ALA A 40 -2.01 -20.75 0.31
N ALA A 41 -2.91 -19.85 0.71
CA ALA A 41 -3.09 -19.53 2.13
C ALA A 41 -3.49 -20.80 2.91
N PRO A 42 -3.01 -20.98 4.15
CA PRO A 42 -3.51 -22.03 5.04
C PRO A 42 -5.04 -22.02 5.14
N SER A 43 -5.64 -23.18 5.40
CA SER A 43 -7.09 -23.30 5.54
C SER A 43 -7.63 -22.34 6.60
N GLY A 44 -8.72 -21.63 6.27
CA GLY A 44 -9.32 -20.62 7.16
C GLY A 44 -8.58 -19.26 7.16
N THR A 45 -7.55 -19.09 6.34
CA THR A 45 -6.80 -17.83 6.23
C THR A 45 -6.81 -17.24 4.82
N SER A 46 -6.38 -15.99 4.69
CA SER A 46 -6.24 -15.29 3.42
C SER A 46 -5.08 -14.29 3.44
N TYR A 47 -4.74 -13.72 2.28
CA TYR A 47 -3.77 -12.61 2.17
C TYR A 47 -4.49 -11.34 1.72
N PRO A 48 -4.73 -10.38 2.62
CA PRO A 48 -5.46 -9.16 2.29
C PRO A 48 -4.57 -8.22 1.48
N TYR A 49 -5.21 -7.42 0.64
CA TYR A 49 -4.56 -6.38 -0.14
C TYR A 49 -5.39 -5.10 -0.15
N ILE A 50 -4.70 -3.99 -0.38
CA ILE A 50 -5.29 -2.72 -0.73
C ILE A 50 -4.74 -2.28 -2.08
N GLU A 51 -5.63 -1.84 -2.97
CA GLU A 51 -5.26 -1.11 -4.17
C GLU A 51 -5.38 0.38 -3.94
N TYR A 52 -4.40 1.12 -4.44
CA TYR A 52 -4.36 2.58 -4.34
C TYR A 52 -3.76 3.21 -5.58
N LEU A 53 -4.13 4.45 -5.84
CA LEU A 53 -3.51 5.31 -6.83
C LEU A 53 -2.20 5.85 -6.27
N LEU A 54 -1.11 5.64 -6.99
CA LEU A 54 0.17 6.29 -6.76
C LEU A 54 0.42 7.25 -7.92
N THR A 55 0.49 8.54 -7.64
CA THR A 55 0.63 9.58 -8.65
C THR A 55 1.88 10.40 -8.39
N ASN A 56 2.67 10.65 -9.46
CA ASN A 56 3.71 11.65 -9.48
C ASN A 56 3.08 13.00 -9.88
N PRO A 57 2.91 13.97 -8.95
CA PRO A 57 2.34 15.26 -9.26
C PRO A 57 3.35 16.24 -9.86
N LYS A 58 4.63 15.87 -9.97
CA LYS A 58 5.69 16.74 -10.48
C LYS A 58 5.78 16.70 -12.01
N ASP A 59 6.45 17.71 -12.54
CA ASP A 59 6.89 17.84 -13.93
C ASP A 59 8.26 17.18 -14.20
N GLU A 60 8.88 16.60 -13.18
CA GLU A 60 10.11 15.81 -13.23
C GLU A 60 9.83 14.33 -12.88
N GLN A 61 10.76 13.43 -13.22
CA GLN A 61 10.66 12.04 -12.80
C GLN A 61 10.93 11.90 -11.29
N VAL A 62 10.20 11.02 -10.62
CA VAL A 62 10.43 10.67 -9.21
C VAL A 62 10.67 9.18 -9.06
N LEU A 63 11.39 8.75 -8.02
CA LEU A 63 11.63 7.32 -7.79
C LEU A 63 10.28 6.60 -7.65
N LEU A 64 10.14 5.43 -8.27
CA LEU A 64 8.99 4.56 -8.03
C LEU A 64 9.18 3.85 -6.69
N ASP A 65 8.68 4.49 -5.63
CA ASP A 65 8.55 3.91 -4.30
C ASP A 65 7.06 3.71 -3.93
N PHE A 66 6.80 3.03 -2.83
CA PHE A 66 5.47 2.64 -2.36
C PHE A 66 5.23 3.15 -0.94
N PRO A 67 4.80 4.41 -0.77
CA PRO A 67 4.68 5.02 0.55
C PRO A 67 3.53 4.45 1.41
N GLY A 68 2.50 3.90 0.77
CA GLY A 68 1.34 3.32 1.44
C GLY A 68 1.60 1.89 1.89
N ASP A 69 1.39 1.63 3.18
CA ASP A 69 1.44 0.31 3.80
C ASP A 69 0.04 -0.11 4.30
N VAL A 70 -0.21 -1.42 4.30
CA VAL A 70 -1.46 -2.00 4.76
C VAL A 70 -1.41 -2.18 6.27
N PHE A 71 -2.48 -1.73 6.93
CA PHE A 71 -2.78 -2.03 8.32
C PHE A 71 -3.99 -2.94 8.37
N VAL A 72 -3.95 -3.86 9.32
CA VAL A 72 -4.99 -4.86 9.55
C VAL A 72 -5.36 -4.84 11.02
N LYS A 73 -6.59 -5.22 11.38
CA LYS A 73 -6.91 -5.49 12.79
C LYS A 73 -6.01 -6.59 13.35
N ALA A 74 -5.43 -6.33 14.51
CA ALA A 74 -4.39 -7.17 15.10
C ALA A 74 -4.91 -8.54 15.54
N ASP A 75 -6.18 -8.64 15.94
CA ASP A 75 -6.83 -9.88 16.35
C ASP A 75 -7.09 -10.84 15.18
N LEU A 76 -7.21 -10.31 13.96
CA LEU A 76 -7.37 -11.09 12.73
C LEU A 76 -6.05 -11.62 12.16
N VAL A 77 -4.90 -11.16 12.65
CA VAL A 77 -3.61 -11.74 12.24
C VAL A 77 -3.47 -13.13 12.86
N ALA A 78 -3.10 -14.11 12.03
CA ALA A 78 -2.87 -15.48 12.50
C ALA A 78 -1.85 -15.52 13.64
N ASP A 79 -2.08 -16.36 14.64
CA ASP A 79 -1.32 -16.37 15.90
C ASP A 79 0.20 -16.52 15.68
N ASP A 80 0.61 -17.32 14.69
CA ASP A 80 2.01 -17.54 14.32
C ASP A 80 2.68 -16.34 13.62
N ALA A 81 1.88 -15.39 13.14
CA ALA A 81 2.33 -14.17 12.48
C ALA A 81 2.16 -12.89 13.32
N ARG A 82 1.43 -12.93 14.45
CA ARG A 82 1.15 -11.74 15.28
C ARG A 82 2.41 -10.98 15.71
N GLY A 83 3.49 -11.68 16.04
CA GLY A 83 4.77 -11.05 16.40
C GLY A 83 5.43 -10.21 15.30
N ARG A 84 4.95 -10.33 14.05
CA ARG A 84 5.41 -9.54 12.89
C ARG A 84 4.50 -8.36 12.59
N CYS A 85 3.39 -8.22 13.31
CA CYS A 85 2.46 -7.11 13.12
C CYS A 85 2.84 -5.97 14.07
N MET A 86 3.32 -4.86 13.50
CA MET A 86 3.87 -3.76 14.29
C MET A 86 2.82 -2.65 14.50
N PRO A 87 2.52 -2.24 15.74
CA PRO A 87 1.69 -1.05 15.97
C PRO A 87 2.45 0.21 15.50
N GLN A 88 1.71 1.25 15.11
CA GLN A 88 2.29 2.54 14.68
C GLN A 88 1.52 3.72 15.29
N ALA A 89 2.25 4.77 15.66
CA ALA A 89 1.65 5.99 16.17
C ALA A 89 0.78 6.66 15.10
N GLY A 90 -0.40 7.16 15.49
CA GLY A 90 -1.37 7.78 14.57
C GLY A 90 -2.30 6.78 13.87
N VAL A 91 -2.17 5.48 14.17
CA VAL A 91 -3.09 4.42 13.73
C VAL A 91 -3.95 3.96 14.92
N PRO A 92 -5.21 3.53 14.72
CA PRO A 92 -6.00 2.91 15.78
C PRO A 92 -5.24 1.80 16.53
N GLU A 93 -5.40 1.73 17.86
CA GLU A 93 -4.64 0.82 18.74
C GLU A 93 -4.90 -0.66 18.47
N ASP A 94 -6.06 -0.98 17.89
CA ASP A 94 -6.46 -2.32 17.49
C ASP A 94 -5.91 -2.74 16.12
N MET A 95 -5.16 -1.87 15.44
CA MET A 95 -4.55 -2.14 14.14
C MET A 95 -3.03 -2.19 14.20
N CYS A 96 -2.44 -2.95 13.29
CA CYS A 96 -1.00 -3.07 13.13
C CYS A 96 -0.63 -3.29 11.67
N THR A 97 0.63 -3.00 11.31
CA THR A 97 1.15 -3.22 9.96
C THR A 97 2.00 -4.50 9.91
N PRO A 98 1.52 -5.57 9.25
CA PRO A 98 2.32 -6.74 8.98
C PRO A 98 3.20 -6.52 7.73
N PRO A 99 4.17 -7.40 7.47
CA PRO A 99 5.02 -7.31 6.29
C PRO A 99 4.19 -7.31 4.99
N THR A 100 4.39 -6.27 4.19
CA THR A 100 3.59 -5.98 2.98
C THR A 100 4.49 -5.91 1.76
N LYS A 101 3.97 -6.35 0.61
CA LYS A 101 4.65 -6.23 -0.69
C LYS A 101 3.78 -5.45 -1.67
N SER A 102 4.35 -4.39 -2.23
CA SER A 102 3.68 -3.51 -3.19
C SER A 102 4.18 -3.76 -4.61
N ARG A 103 3.27 -3.60 -5.59
CA ARG A 103 3.61 -3.62 -7.02
C ARG A 103 2.64 -2.78 -7.82
N VAL A 104 3.12 -2.21 -8.92
CA VAL A 104 2.25 -1.65 -9.96
C VAL A 104 1.49 -2.81 -10.61
N VAL A 105 0.16 -2.73 -10.62
CA VAL A 105 -0.72 -3.69 -11.30
C VAL A 105 -1.28 -3.12 -12.60
N LYS A 106 -1.32 -1.78 -12.73
CA LYS A 106 -1.77 -1.11 -13.96
C LYS A 106 -1.20 0.30 -14.07
N THR A 107 -0.73 0.65 -15.26
CA THR A 107 -0.41 2.02 -15.66
C THR A 107 -1.69 2.75 -16.08
N LEU A 108 -2.02 3.89 -15.46
CA LEU A 108 -3.26 4.63 -15.75
C LEU A 108 -2.98 5.89 -16.60
N ALA A 109 -1.90 6.60 -16.30
CA ALA A 109 -1.46 7.81 -16.99
C ALA A 109 0.07 7.96 -16.95
N GLY A 110 0.61 8.75 -17.89
CA GLY A 110 2.03 9.13 -17.94
C GLY A 110 3.02 8.09 -18.45
N GLY A 111 2.58 6.87 -18.78
CA GLY A 111 3.42 5.82 -19.37
C GLY A 111 4.05 4.88 -18.34
N GLU A 112 4.70 3.83 -18.84
CA GLU A 112 5.33 2.79 -18.02
C GLU A 112 6.49 3.34 -17.16
N PRO A 113 6.83 2.67 -16.04
CA PRO A 113 8.00 3.04 -15.24
C PRO A 113 9.29 3.04 -16.08
N ILE A 114 10.10 4.06 -15.89
CA ILE A 114 11.40 4.23 -16.57
C ILE A 114 12.45 3.46 -15.78
N ALA A 115 13.26 2.64 -16.46
CA ALA A 115 14.37 1.95 -15.83
C ALA A 115 15.49 2.94 -15.46
N GLY A 116 15.96 2.88 -14.23
CA GLY A 116 17.14 3.60 -13.73
C GLY A 116 18.31 2.65 -13.46
N ASP A 117 19.39 3.22 -12.95
CA ASP A 117 20.58 2.47 -12.55
C ASP A 117 20.27 1.55 -11.35
N GLY A 118 21.04 0.46 -11.20
CA GLY A 118 20.95 -0.39 -10.00
C GLY A 118 19.63 -1.16 -9.82
N GLY A 119 18.73 -1.16 -10.81
CA GLY A 119 17.40 -1.76 -10.70
C GLY A 119 16.31 -0.80 -10.22
N ASP A 120 16.66 0.48 -10.02
CA ASP A 120 15.71 1.54 -9.73
C ASP A 120 14.70 1.66 -10.87
N LYS A 121 13.50 2.09 -10.49
CA LYS A 121 12.44 2.44 -11.43
C LYS A 121 11.97 3.84 -11.11
N TRP A 122 11.59 4.59 -12.12
CA TRP A 122 11.17 5.98 -12.00
C TRP A 122 9.77 6.14 -12.56
N MET A 123 8.96 6.96 -11.89
CA MET A 123 7.67 7.43 -12.36
C MET A 123 7.87 8.62 -13.30
N PRO A 124 7.39 8.58 -14.56
CA PRO A 124 7.39 9.74 -15.44
C PRO A 124 6.65 10.93 -14.83
N PRO A 125 6.93 12.17 -15.31
CA PRO A 125 6.17 13.36 -14.96
C PRO A 125 4.66 13.17 -15.13
N GLY A 126 3.87 13.57 -14.13
CA GLY A 126 2.41 13.48 -14.18
C GLY A 126 1.82 12.05 -14.26
N SER A 127 2.64 11.01 -14.06
CA SER A 127 2.17 9.62 -14.16
C SER A 127 1.30 9.22 -12.97
N SER A 128 0.40 8.26 -13.23
CA SER A 128 -0.48 7.70 -12.21
C SER A 128 -0.65 6.20 -12.43
N TYR A 129 -0.43 5.43 -11.38
CA TYR A 129 -0.43 3.96 -11.36
C TYR A 129 -1.45 3.43 -10.37
N LEU A 130 -2.08 2.31 -10.72
CA LEU A 130 -2.75 1.47 -9.75
C LEU A 130 -1.71 0.54 -9.13
N VAL A 131 -1.52 0.68 -7.83
CA VAL A 131 -0.61 -0.15 -7.02
C VAL A 131 -1.44 -1.07 -6.16
N ARG A 132 -1.00 -2.33 -6.02
CA ARG A 132 -1.53 -3.27 -5.04
C ARG A 132 -0.48 -3.52 -3.96
N ALA A 133 -0.80 -3.18 -2.72
CA ALA A 133 -0.05 -3.55 -1.54
C ALA A 133 -0.73 -4.78 -0.91
N THR A 134 0.01 -5.88 -0.78
CA THR A 134 -0.53 -7.14 -0.26
C THR A 134 0.24 -7.60 0.95
N VAL A 135 -0.49 -7.93 2.01
CA VAL A 135 0.05 -8.50 3.24
C VAL A 135 0.59 -9.89 2.95
N THR A 136 1.79 -10.17 3.44
CA THR A 136 2.53 -11.41 3.15
C THR A 136 2.42 -12.47 4.24
N VAL A 137 1.64 -12.19 5.28
CA VAL A 137 1.33 -13.12 6.37
C VAL A 137 -0.15 -13.49 6.34
N PRO A 138 -0.53 -14.71 6.74
CA PRO A 138 -1.93 -15.11 6.75
C PRO A 138 -2.72 -14.31 7.81
N VAL A 139 -3.95 -13.96 7.46
CA VAL A 139 -4.95 -13.40 8.37
C VAL A 139 -6.23 -14.24 8.30
N ASP A 140 -7.12 -14.09 9.27
CA ASP A 140 -8.44 -14.72 9.27
C ASP A 140 -9.17 -14.47 7.94
N ARG A 141 -9.73 -15.53 7.35
CA ARG A 141 -10.43 -15.43 6.06
C ARG A 141 -11.66 -14.54 6.09
N ARG A 142 -12.22 -14.26 7.27
CA ARG A 142 -13.40 -13.40 7.44
C ARG A 142 -13.07 -11.91 7.35
N ILE A 143 -11.80 -11.54 7.20
CA ILE A 143 -11.38 -10.16 7.07
C ILE A 143 -12.12 -9.44 5.93
N ASP A 144 -12.57 -8.22 6.19
CA ASP A 144 -13.20 -7.37 5.19
C ASP A 144 -12.52 -5.99 5.07
N GLY A 145 -13.07 -5.12 4.21
CA GLY A 145 -12.51 -3.79 3.97
C GLY A 145 -12.51 -2.87 5.20
N THR A 146 -13.36 -3.12 6.20
CA THR A 146 -13.44 -2.34 7.44
C THR A 146 -12.38 -2.74 8.46
N ASP A 147 -11.79 -3.92 8.28
CA ASP A 147 -10.67 -4.41 9.09
C ASP A 147 -9.31 -4.01 8.52
N LEU A 148 -9.32 -3.28 7.40
CA LEU A 148 -8.14 -2.88 6.64
C LEU A 148 -8.04 -1.36 6.57
N GLY A 149 -6.81 -0.87 6.55
CA GLY A 149 -6.54 0.55 6.38
C GLY A 149 -5.25 0.79 5.61
N LEU A 150 -5.25 1.83 4.76
CA LEU A 150 -4.04 2.30 4.09
C LEU A 150 -3.48 3.49 4.86
N PHE A 151 -2.23 3.39 5.27
CA PHE A 151 -1.55 4.48 5.95
C PHE A 151 -0.16 4.71 5.37
N ILE A 152 0.29 5.97 5.42
CA ILE A 152 1.67 6.34 5.18
C ILE A 152 2.31 6.61 6.55
N TRP A 153 3.29 5.81 6.95
CA TRP A 153 3.88 5.91 8.30
C TRP A 153 5.41 5.97 8.31
N ARG A 154 6.08 5.56 7.21
CA ARG A 154 7.54 5.52 7.18
C ARG A 154 8.09 6.93 7.36
N GLN A 155 9.08 7.08 8.24
CA GLN A 155 9.66 8.38 8.62
C GLN A 155 10.08 9.24 7.42
N LEU A 156 10.51 8.60 6.33
CA LEU A 156 10.90 9.27 5.11
C LEU A 156 9.75 10.05 4.43
N TYR A 157 8.49 9.78 4.79
CA TYR A 157 7.26 10.42 4.27
C TYR A 157 6.47 11.24 5.31
N VAL A 158 6.68 10.99 6.61
CA VAL A 158 5.93 11.64 7.70
C VAL A 158 6.89 12.40 8.63
N ASN A 159 6.98 13.72 8.40
CA ASN A 159 7.83 14.61 9.19
C ASN A 159 7.38 14.77 10.65
N ASP A 160 6.10 14.52 10.93
CA ASP A 160 5.43 14.66 12.24
C ASP A 160 5.33 13.34 13.03
N GLN A 161 5.99 12.28 12.55
CA GLN A 161 6.03 10.93 13.15
C GLN A 161 4.66 10.24 13.36
N LEU A 162 3.56 10.84 12.91
CA LEU A 162 2.25 10.22 12.94
C LEU A 162 1.91 9.63 11.58
N ALA A 163 1.37 8.42 11.58
CA ALA A 163 0.85 7.80 10.38
C ALA A 163 -0.30 8.64 9.80
N LYS A 164 -0.29 8.80 8.47
CA LYS A 164 -1.32 9.54 7.73
C LYS A 164 -2.28 8.56 7.08
N PRO A 165 -3.58 8.58 7.43
CA PRO A 165 -4.56 7.71 6.78
C PRO A 165 -4.82 8.15 5.35
N ALA A 166 -4.90 7.19 4.43
CA ALA A 166 -5.44 7.36 3.09
C ALA A 166 -6.81 6.69 3.04
N PRO A 167 -7.91 7.45 3.18
CA PRO A 167 -9.24 6.87 3.30
C PRO A 167 -9.68 6.19 2.00
N PHE A 168 -10.53 5.17 2.12
CA PHE A 168 -11.27 4.59 1.00
C PHE A 168 -12.30 5.58 0.42
N PRO A 169 -12.77 5.36 -0.82
CA PRO A 169 -13.92 6.10 -1.35
C PRO A 169 -15.15 5.88 -0.46
N SER A 170 -15.96 6.93 -0.36
CA SER A 170 -17.18 7.02 0.46
C SER A 170 -18.43 6.71 -0.35
#